data_AF-A0A328S6S4-F1
#
_entry.id   AF-A0A328S6S4-F1
#
_cell.length_a   1.000
_cell.length_b   1.000
_cell.length_c   1.000
_cell.angle_alpha   90.00
_cell.angle_beta   90.00
_cell.angle_gamma   90.00
#
_symmetry.space_group_name_H-M   'P 1'
#
loop_
_entity.id
_entity.type
_entity.pdbx_description
1 polymer ?
#
loop_
_entity_poly.entity_id
_entity_poly.type
_entity_poly.pdbx_seq_one_letter_code
_entity_poly.pdbx_strand_id
1 'polypeptide(L)'
;MATNSELEVKNANSSSLSVDANDVVNSQATTQPTREEKISNELNDLYGDLYEVEMNRSTAWGAYYSSRDKIERLQTQLNSVSNPNGAQARELKRQLENEETKVEELHEFALEQQKEFDEMNKRINTLETGFDTGDSSNMINRMESDESDEEYYGI
;
A
#
# COMPACT_ATOMS: atom_id res chain seq x y z
N MET A 1 23.87 -9.90 82.25
CA MET A 1 23.00 -9.16 81.33
C MET A 1 23.84 -8.11 80.64
N ALA A 2 23.90 -8.19 79.31
CA ALA A 2 24.46 -7.19 78.40
C ALA A 2 23.55 -5.91 78.42
N THR A 3 23.90 -4.68 78.00
CA THR A 3 24.94 -4.18 77.09
C THR A 3 24.83 -2.63 76.97
N ASN A 4 25.85 -2.02 76.35
CA ASN A 4 25.89 -0.78 75.53
C ASN A 4 26.48 0.50 76.14
N SER A 5 27.81 0.61 75.99
CA SER A 5 28.56 1.87 75.94
C SER A 5 28.54 2.46 74.53
N GLU A 6 28.29 3.76 74.50
CA GLU A 6 29.01 4.80 73.74
C GLU A 6 29.43 4.46 72.31
N LEU A 7 28.64 5.00 71.38
CA LEU A 7 28.87 4.99 69.95
C LEU A 7 29.98 6.00 69.59
N GLU A 8 31.20 5.51 69.38
CA GLU A 8 32.28 6.30 68.80
C GLU A 8 32.02 6.57 67.32
N VAL A 9 31.87 7.84 66.96
CA VAL A 9 31.94 8.32 65.58
C VAL A 9 33.38 8.22 65.10
N LYS A 10 33.66 7.30 64.18
CA LYS A 10 34.87 7.35 63.34
C LYS A 10 34.52 7.83 61.95
N ASN A 11 35.19 8.91 61.57
CA ASN A 11 35.07 9.60 60.31
C ASN A 11 35.88 8.88 59.21
N ALA A 12 35.42 9.05 57.97
CA ALA A 12 36.03 8.71 56.69
C ALA A 12 36.20 7.23 56.33
N ASN A 13 35.32 6.75 55.44
CA ASN A 13 35.83 6.43 54.12
C ASN A 13 34.80 6.77 53.05
N SER A 14 35.18 7.76 52.23
CA SER A 14 34.66 8.03 50.90
C SER A 14 34.73 6.74 50.07
N SER A 15 33.73 5.88 50.18
CA SER A 15 33.39 5.02 49.06
C SER A 15 32.60 5.90 48.12
N SER A 16 33.33 6.54 47.21
CA SER A 16 32.79 6.95 45.93
C SER A 16 31.85 5.82 45.48
N LEU A 17 30.56 6.12 45.37
CA LEU A 17 29.63 5.23 44.69
C LEU A 17 30.08 5.25 43.23
N SER A 18 31.11 4.46 42.92
CA SER A 18 31.48 4.10 41.58
C SER A 18 30.34 3.24 41.08
N VAL A 19 29.27 3.90 40.66
CA VAL A 19 28.40 3.35 39.63
C VAL A 19 29.36 3.17 38.47
N ASP A 20 29.78 1.92 38.27
CA ASP A 20 30.56 1.55 37.11
C ASP A 20 29.78 2.11 35.92
N ALA A 21 30.36 3.02 35.13
CA ALA A 21 29.65 3.61 34.00
C ALA A 21 29.22 2.52 32.99
N ASN A 22 29.79 1.32 33.10
CA ASN A 22 29.38 0.13 32.39
C ASN A 22 28.04 -0.48 32.87
N ASP A 23 27.58 -0.21 34.10
CA ASP A 23 26.28 -0.69 34.62
C ASP A 23 25.12 0.24 34.22
N VAL A 24 25.37 1.53 33.98
CA VAL A 24 24.35 2.45 33.45
C VAL A 24 24.22 2.29 31.93
N VAL A 25 25.32 2.01 31.23
CA VAL A 25 25.34 1.83 29.77
C VAL A 25 24.68 0.52 29.32
N ASN A 26 24.46 -0.45 30.20
CA ASN A 26 23.74 -1.70 29.90
C ASN A 26 22.21 -1.62 30.08
N SER A 27 21.65 -0.47 30.48
CA SER A 27 20.23 -0.35 30.84
C SER A 27 19.33 0.32 29.78
N GLN A 28 19.89 0.69 28.62
CA GLN A 28 19.12 1.11 27.44
C GLN A 28 19.63 0.38 26.21
N ALA A 29 19.44 -0.93 26.17
CA ALA A 29 19.37 -1.61 24.88
C ALA A 29 18.10 -1.11 24.18
N THR A 30 18.23 -0.05 23.38
CA THR A 30 17.22 0.32 22.38
C THR A 30 17.07 -0.91 21.49
N THR A 31 16.03 -1.70 21.75
CA THR A 31 15.80 -2.94 20.99
C THR A 31 15.39 -2.51 19.60
N GLN A 32 16.36 -2.49 18.68
CA GLN A 32 16.04 -2.25 17.28
C GLN A 32 15.13 -3.39 16.82
N PRO A 33 14.03 -3.08 16.10
CA PRO A 33 13.12 -4.11 15.66
C PRO A 33 13.87 -5.12 14.80
N THR A 34 13.60 -6.39 15.03
CA THR A 34 14.22 -7.48 14.29
C THR A 34 13.86 -7.34 12.81
N ARG A 35 14.66 -7.98 11.94
CA ARG A 35 14.33 -8.03 10.51
C ARG A 35 12.93 -8.62 10.28
N GLU A 36 12.58 -9.67 11.02
CA GLU A 36 11.27 -10.33 10.96
C GLU A 36 10.15 -9.40 11.41
N GLU A 37 10.35 -8.62 12.48
CA GLU A 37 9.39 -7.62 12.94
C GLU A 37 9.19 -6.51 11.90
N LYS A 38 10.26 -6.05 11.23
CA LYS A 38 10.16 -5.05 10.16
C LYS A 38 9.37 -5.56 8.96
N ILE A 39 9.66 -6.78 8.49
CA ILE A 39 8.95 -7.40 7.36
C ILE A 39 7.49 -7.66 7.72
N SER A 40 7.22 -8.15 8.93
CA SER A 40 5.85 -8.42 9.40
C SER A 40 5.03 -7.13 9.49
N ASN A 41 5.63 -6.04 9.97
CA ASN A 41 4.97 -4.73 10.00
C ASN A 41 4.70 -4.22 8.57
N GLU A 42 5.68 -4.32 7.66
CA GLU A 42 5.51 -3.89 6.27
C GLU A 42 4.43 -4.72 5.54
N LEU A 43 4.40 -6.04 5.75
CA LEU A 43 3.34 -6.89 5.21
C LEU A 43 1.97 -6.50 5.75
N ASN A 44 1.86 -6.23 7.06
CA ASN A 44 0.61 -5.80 7.66
C ASN A 44 0.13 -4.45 7.08
N ASP A 45 1.04 -3.51 6.89
CA ASP A 45 0.73 -2.22 6.27
C ASP A 45 0.29 -2.41 4.80
N LEU A 46 1.01 -3.22 4.02
CA LEU A 46 0.67 -3.51 2.63
C LEU A 46 -0.66 -4.23 2.48
N TYR A 47 -1.02 -5.13 3.39
CA TYR A 47 -2.33 -5.78 3.38
C TYR A 47 -3.47 -4.80 3.70
N GLY A 48 -3.22 -3.81 4.57
CA GLY A 48 -4.14 -2.70 4.82
C GLY A 48 -4.33 -1.85 3.58
N ASP A 49 -3.23 -1.39 2.98
CA ASP A 49 -3.23 -0.57 1.77
C ASP A 49 -3.88 -1.31 0.57
N LEU A 50 -3.66 -2.63 0.44
CA LEU A 50 -4.19 -3.44 -0.66
C LEU A 50 -5.72 -3.46 -0.65
N TYR A 51 -6.31 -3.50 0.55
CA TYR A 51 -7.77 -3.43 0.70
C TYR A 51 -8.31 -2.09 0.20
N GLU A 52 -7.65 -0.97 0.52
CA GLU A 52 -8.07 0.36 0.06
C GLU A 52 -7.98 0.48 -1.46
N VAL A 53 -6.88 0.01 -2.05
CA VAL A 53 -6.68 -0.03 -3.50
C VAL A 53 -7.72 -0.93 -4.17
N GLU A 54 -8.02 -2.10 -3.61
CA GLU A 54 -9.05 -2.99 -4.15
C GLU A 54 -10.44 -2.33 -4.14
N MET A 55 -10.78 -1.62 -3.07
CA MET A 55 -12.04 -0.89 -2.96
C MET A 55 -12.15 0.23 -4.01
N ASN A 56 -11.07 1.00 -4.21
CA ASN A 56 -11.02 2.03 -5.24
C ASN A 56 -11.13 1.45 -6.65
N ARG A 57 -10.37 0.37 -6.93
CA ARG A 57 -10.42 -0.37 -8.19
C ARG A 57 -11.82 -0.90 -8.49
N SER A 58 -12.47 -1.53 -7.53
CA SER A 58 -13.83 -2.04 -7.68
C SER A 58 -14.82 -0.92 -8.01
N THR A 59 -14.70 0.22 -7.33
CA THR A 59 -15.53 1.41 -7.58
C THR A 59 -15.30 1.98 -8.98
N ALA A 60 -14.04 2.07 -9.43
CA ALA A 60 -13.68 2.55 -10.76
C ALA A 60 -14.28 1.68 -11.87
N TRP A 61 -14.10 0.36 -11.79
CA TRP A 61 -14.70 -0.58 -12.75
C TRP A 61 -16.23 -0.55 -12.71
N GLY A 62 -16.83 -0.45 -11.52
CA GLY A 62 -18.27 -0.30 -11.36
C GLY A 62 -18.82 0.94 -12.07
N ALA A 63 -18.13 2.08 -11.94
CA ALA A 63 -18.49 3.31 -12.64
C ALA A 63 -18.36 3.17 -14.16
N TYR A 64 -17.26 2.57 -14.65
CA TYR A 64 -17.03 2.30 -16.07
C TYR A 64 -18.17 1.48 -16.69
N TYR A 65 -18.51 0.32 -16.10
CA TYR A 65 -19.57 -0.54 -16.65
C TYR A 65 -20.95 0.13 -16.61
N SER A 66 -21.27 0.85 -15.53
CA SER A 66 -22.52 1.62 -15.42
C SER A 66 -22.65 2.69 -16.52
N SER A 67 -21.54 3.35 -16.86
CA SER A 67 -21.47 4.34 -17.93
C SER A 67 -21.63 3.67 -19.31
N ARG A 68 -21.04 2.49 -19.53
CA ARG A 68 -21.26 1.67 -20.74
C ARG A 68 -22.72 1.24 -20.92
N ASP A 69 -23.38 0.77 -19.86
CA ASP A 69 -24.81 0.42 -19.91
C ASP A 69 -25.68 1.64 -20.26
N LYS A 70 -25.26 2.84 -19.86
CA LYS A 70 -25.95 4.08 -20.24
C LYS A 70 -25.75 4.40 -21.73
N ILE A 71 -24.56 4.21 -22.28
CA ILE A 71 -24.30 4.33 -23.73
C ILE A 71 -25.22 3.40 -24.51
N GLU A 72 -25.32 2.12 -24.14
CA GLU A 72 -26.18 1.16 -24.84
C GLU A 72 -27.66 1.58 -24.84
N ARG A 73 -28.14 2.10 -23.70
CA ARG A 73 -29.49 2.65 -23.58
C ARG A 73 -29.69 3.89 -24.46
N LEU A 74 -28.72 4.80 -24.50
CA LEU A 74 -28.76 6.00 -25.35
C LEU A 74 -28.75 5.64 -26.83
N GLN A 75 -27.94 4.68 -27.25
CA GLN A 75 -27.91 4.16 -28.63
C GLN A 75 -29.25 3.53 -29.01
N THR A 76 -29.83 2.71 -28.12
CA THR A 76 -31.15 2.11 -28.32
C THR A 76 -32.23 3.18 -28.48
N GLN A 77 -32.22 4.20 -27.60
CA GLN A 77 -33.15 5.33 -27.69
C GLN A 77 -32.97 6.10 -28.99
N LEU A 78 -31.74 6.40 -29.39
CA LEU A 78 -31.43 7.14 -30.62
C LEU A 78 -31.94 6.40 -31.86
N ASN A 79 -31.77 5.07 -31.91
CA ASN A 79 -32.27 4.22 -33.00
C ASN A 79 -33.80 4.16 -33.06
N SER A 80 -34.50 4.46 -31.96
CA SER A 80 -35.97 4.51 -31.90
C SER A 80 -36.56 5.87 -32.29
N VAL A 81 -35.73 6.91 -32.46
CA VAL A 81 -36.23 8.25 -32.80
C VAL A 81 -36.70 8.31 -34.26
N SER A 82 -37.94 8.72 -34.47
CA SER A 82 -38.57 8.81 -35.81
C SER A 82 -37.95 9.87 -36.73
N ASN A 83 -37.46 10.97 -36.17
CA ASN A 83 -36.74 12.00 -36.91
C ASN A 83 -35.27 12.10 -36.43
N PRO A 84 -34.31 11.55 -37.19
CA PRO A 84 -32.89 11.51 -36.80
C PRO A 84 -32.23 12.90 -36.76
N ASN A 85 -32.89 13.92 -37.31
CA ASN A 85 -32.47 15.32 -37.29
C ASN A 85 -33.37 16.18 -36.39
N GLY A 86 -34.26 15.57 -35.61
CA GLY A 86 -35.11 16.25 -34.65
C GLY A 86 -34.33 16.75 -33.43
N ALA A 87 -34.97 17.61 -32.63
CA ALA A 87 -34.38 18.08 -31.37
C ALA A 87 -34.04 16.93 -30.41
N GLN A 88 -34.90 15.91 -30.34
CA GLN A 88 -34.68 14.71 -29.51
C GLN A 88 -33.44 13.92 -29.96
N ALA A 89 -33.28 13.68 -31.26
CA ALA A 89 -32.11 12.96 -31.78
C ALA A 89 -30.80 13.73 -31.54
N ARG A 90 -30.82 15.06 -31.72
CA ARG A 90 -29.64 15.90 -31.42
C ARG A 90 -29.26 15.85 -29.95
N GLU A 91 -30.24 15.91 -29.05
CA GLU A 91 -29.98 15.83 -27.62
C GLU A 91 -29.45 14.45 -27.20
N LEU A 92 -30.02 13.36 -27.75
CA LEU A 92 -29.52 12.01 -27.50
C LEU A 92 -28.09 11.82 -28.03
N LYS A 93 -27.75 12.37 -29.20
CA LYS A 93 -26.37 12.36 -29.73
C LYS A 93 -25.42 13.10 -28.82
N ARG A 94 -25.80 14.30 -28.34
CA ARG A 94 -24.99 15.08 -27.39
C ARG A 94 -24.78 14.33 -26.08
N GLN A 95 -25.81 13.66 -25.56
CA GLN A 95 -25.68 12.84 -24.35
C GLN A 95 -24.81 11.61 -24.58
N LEU A 96 -24.91 10.98 -25.75
CA LEU A 96 -24.09 9.84 -26.14
C LEU A 96 -22.62 10.24 -26.21
N GLU A 97 -22.29 11.30 -26.94
CA GLU A 97 -20.92 11.84 -27.06
C GLU A 97 -20.33 12.14 -25.66
N ASN A 98 -21.10 12.81 -24.79
CA ASN A 98 -20.65 13.10 -23.43
C ASN A 98 -20.39 11.84 -22.60
N GLU A 99 -21.24 10.82 -22.72
CA GLU A 99 -21.07 9.58 -21.96
C GLU A 99 -19.95 8.71 -22.54
N GLU A 100 -19.71 8.77 -23.86
CA GLU A 100 -18.59 8.12 -24.54
C GLU A 100 -17.25 8.70 -24.04
N THR A 101 -17.09 10.02 -24.04
CA THR A 101 -15.89 10.66 -23.45
C THR A 101 -15.70 10.27 -21.99
N LYS A 102 -16.78 10.26 -21.21
CA LYS A 102 -16.73 9.86 -19.80
C LYS A 102 -16.35 8.38 -19.62
N VAL A 103 -16.78 7.48 -20.52
CA VAL A 103 -16.37 6.07 -20.48
C VAL A 103 -14.88 5.92 -20.73
N GLU A 104 -14.32 6.70 -21.65
CA GLU A 104 -12.87 6.69 -21.93
C GLU A 104 -12.08 7.12 -20.68
N GLU A 105 -12.46 8.23 -20.05
CA GLU A 105 -11.84 8.71 -18.80
C GLU A 105 -11.96 7.70 -17.66
N LEU A 106 -13.14 7.10 -17.48
CA LEU A 106 -13.38 6.08 -16.46
C LEU A 106 -12.58 4.80 -16.71
N HIS A 107 -12.38 4.43 -17.99
CA HIS A 107 -11.60 3.26 -18.36
C HIS A 107 -10.12 3.48 -18.05
N GLU A 108 -9.57 4.63 -18.42
CA GLU A 108 -8.18 4.99 -18.10
C GLU A 108 -7.94 4.99 -16.58
N PHE A 109 -8.86 5.59 -15.82
CA PHE A 109 -8.80 5.58 -14.37
C PHE A 109 -8.89 4.16 -13.78
N ALA A 110 -9.78 3.31 -14.30
CA ALA A 110 -9.89 1.93 -13.84
C ALA A 110 -8.63 1.10 -14.12
N LEU A 111 -7.96 1.37 -15.25
CA LEU A 111 -6.66 0.75 -15.58
C LEU A 111 -5.54 1.24 -14.66
N GLU A 112 -5.52 2.51 -14.28
CA GLU A 112 -4.56 3.05 -13.30
C GLU A 112 -4.73 2.35 -11.95
N GLN A 113 -5.97 2.21 -11.47
CA GLN A 113 -6.27 1.48 -10.23
C GLN A 113 -5.93 -0.01 -10.31
N GLN A 114 -6.10 -0.63 -11.49
CA GLN A 114 -5.66 -2.01 -11.72
C GLN A 114 -4.13 -2.14 -11.61
N LYS A 115 -3.38 -1.19 -12.19
CA LYS A 115 -1.92 -1.19 -12.13
C LYS A 115 -1.42 -1.04 -10.69
N GLU A 116 -2.01 -0.14 -9.91
CA GLU A 116 -1.68 0.04 -8.49
C GLU A 116 -1.91 -1.26 -7.70
N PHE A 117 -3.06 -1.91 -7.92
CA PHE A 117 -3.37 -3.21 -7.31
C PHE A 117 -2.34 -4.30 -7.66
N ASP A 118 -1.93 -4.38 -8.92
CA ASP A 118 -0.95 -5.37 -9.38
C ASP A 118 0.45 -5.09 -8.81
N GLU A 119 0.85 -3.83 -8.69
CA GLU A 119 2.11 -3.42 -8.08
C GLU A 119 2.17 -3.79 -6.59
N MET A 120 1.07 -3.54 -5.86
CA MET A 120 0.95 -3.92 -4.45
C MET A 120 1.02 -5.43 -4.25
N ASN A 121 0.29 -6.21 -5.05
CA ASN A 121 0.37 -7.68 -5.00
C ASN A 121 1.77 -8.19 -5.32
N LYS A 122 2.47 -7.57 -6.28
CA LYS A 122 3.86 -7.92 -6.59
C LYS A 122 4.78 -7.64 -5.39
N ARG A 123 4.60 -6.53 -4.69
CA ARG A 123 5.39 -6.18 -3.49
C ARG A 123 5.12 -7.15 -2.33
N ILE A 124 3.86 -7.51 -2.08
CA ILE A 124 3.49 -8.53 -1.08
C ILE A 124 4.15 -9.87 -1.42
N ASN A 125 3.97 -10.37 -2.64
CA ASN A 125 4.58 -11.64 -3.08
C ASN A 125 6.11 -11.63 -2.92
N THR A 126 6.76 -10.50 -3.21
CA THR A 126 8.21 -10.35 -3.05
C THR A 126 8.64 -10.44 -1.58
N LEU A 127 7.89 -9.83 -0.67
CA LEU A 127 8.17 -9.89 0.76
C LEU A 127 7.86 -11.27 1.35
N GLU A 128 6.77 -11.90 0.95
CA GLU A 128 6.41 -13.25 1.41
C GLU A 128 7.43 -14.30 0.95
N THR A 129 7.80 -14.29 -0.33
CA THR A 129 8.82 -15.23 -0.85
C THR A 129 10.22 -14.94 -0.31
N GLY A 130 10.56 -13.67 -0.07
CA GLY A 130 11.80 -13.26 0.60
C GLY A 130 11.84 -13.60 2.09
N PHE A 131 10.68 -13.74 2.73
CA PHE A 131 10.53 -14.19 4.11
C PHE A 131 10.68 -15.71 4.22
N ASP A 132 10.01 -16.46 3.34
CA ASP A 132 10.00 -17.94 3.36
C ASP A 132 11.35 -18.59 3.02
N THR A 133 12.20 -17.92 2.24
CA THR A 133 13.48 -18.49 1.78
C THR A 133 14.65 -18.25 2.73
N GLY A 134 14.51 -17.37 3.74
CA GLY A 134 15.59 -16.99 4.65
C GLY A 134 16.82 -16.34 3.98
N ASP A 135 16.79 -16.15 2.65
CA ASP A 135 17.96 -15.77 1.87
C ASP A 135 18.06 -14.24 1.75
N SER A 136 18.75 -13.70 2.74
CA SER A 136 19.00 -12.27 2.92
C SER A 136 19.89 -11.63 1.84
N SER A 137 20.40 -12.42 0.89
CA SER A 137 21.45 -11.99 -0.04
C SER A 137 20.96 -11.48 -1.40
N ASN A 138 19.66 -11.58 -1.72
CA ASN A 138 19.12 -11.12 -3.02
C ASN A 138 18.41 -9.75 -3.01
N MET A 139 18.41 -9.03 -1.88
CA MET A 139 17.72 -7.72 -1.75
C MET A 139 18.61 -6.48 -1.93
N ILE A 140 19.85 -6.64 -2.40
CA ILE A 140 20.75 -5.50 -2.66
C ILE A 140 21.21 -5.58 -4.12
N ASN A 141 20.71 -4.64 -4.93
CA ASN A 141 20.98 -4.38 -6.36
C ASN A 141 20.24 -5.25 -7.39
N ARG A 142 19.02 -4.81 -7.73
CA ARG A 142 18.54 -4.82 -9.13
C ARG A 142 17.92 -3.47 -9.47
N MET A 143 18.79 -2.47 -9.56
CA MET A 143 18.56 -1.24 -10.32
C MET A 143 19.63 -1.24 -11.41
N GLU A 144 19.20 -1.04 -12.66
CA GLU A 144 19.94 -1.24 -13.94
C GLU A 144 19.95 -2.71 -14.42
N SER A 145 19.59 -3.08 -15.65
CA SER A 145 19.13 -2.40 -16.86
C SER A 145 18.76 -3.51 -17.87
N ASP A 146 17.85 -3.22 -18.80
CA ASP A 146 17.63 -3.95 -20.07
C ASP A 146 17.29 -5.46 -20.00
N GLU A 147 15.99 -5.75 -20.08
CA GLU A 147 15.56 -6.74 -21.07
C GLU A 147 14.32 -6.19 -21.79
N SER A 148 14.59 -5.73 -22.99
CA SER A 148 13.67 -5.53 -24.09
C SER A 148 12.91 -6.81 -24.42
N ASP A 149 11.71 -6.63 -24.96
CA ASP A 149 10.96 -7.60 -25.77
C ASP A 149 10.25 -8.73 -25.01
N GLU A 150 8.99 -8.49 -24.64
CA GLU A 150 7.95 -9.45 -25.00
C GLU A 150 6.58 -8.77 -25.08
N GLU A 151 6.19 -8.46 -26.33
CA GLU A 151 4.80 -8.27 -26.70
C GLU A 151 3.99 -9.50 -26.26
N TYR A 152 3.12 -9.35 -25.27
CA TYR A 152 2.01 -10.28 -25.09
C TYR A 152 0.70 -9.63 -25.48
N TYR A 153 0.34 -9.84 -26.75
CA TYR A 153 -0.98 -9.56 -27.30
C TYR A 153 -2.07 -10.33 -26.54
N GLY A 154 -3.03 -9.59 -25.97
CA GLY A 154 -4.46 -9.90 -25.99
C GLY A 154 -5.00 -11.02 -25.09
N ILE A 155 -5.98 -10.66 -24.25
CA ILE A 155 -7.41 -10.96 -24.48
C ILE A 155 -8.22 -9.71 -24.12
#